data_AF-A0A836UR54-F1
#
_entry.id   AF-A0A836UR54-F1
#
_cell.length_a   1.000
_cell.length_b   1.000
_cell.length_c   1.000
_cell.angle_alpha   90.00
_cell.angle_beta   90.00
_cell.angle_gamma   90.00
#
_symmetry.space_group_name_H-M   'P 1'
#
loop_
_entity.id
_entity.type
_entity.pdbx_description
1 polymer ?
#
loop_
_entity_poly.entity_id
_entity_poly.type
_entity_poly.pdbx_seq_one_letter_code
_entity_poly.pdbx_strand_id
1 'polypeptide(L)'
;MLNTDPAHYDKVGYCFFPEILEQAETTALRHLLDEALSDSTDNLDRPGYVGEPHSHNLHWLEICRHPRILDAVEAILGPNLILVYSSVFIKRPHDPTQVAWHQDNTYWPSVHGTDVATLWLAVDDADAGADFGIELATHQCEALLAGGAPGLHFYSLNKPHAATQIVRNLALRD
;
A
#
# COMPACT_ATOMS: atom_id res chain seq x y z
N MET A 1 0.42 -14.68 10.75
CA MET A 1 1.61 -13.89 11.13
C MET A 1 1.95 -12.95 9.99
N LEU A 2 2.59 -11.80 10.27
CA LEU A 2 3.10 -10.90 9.21
C LEU A 2 4.19 -11.67 8.45
N ASN A 3 4.16 -11.69 7.12
CA ASN A 3 5.33 -12.17 6.38
C ASN A 3 6.41 -11.10 6.42
N THR A 4 7.54 -11.38 7.06
CA THR A 4 8.74 -10.53 7.06
C THR A 4 9.93 -11.22 6.38
N ASP A 5 9.68 -12.36 5.72
CA ASP A 5 10.68 -13.13 4.99
C ASP A 5 10.41 -12.99 3.48
N PRO A 6 11.30 -12.29 2.74
CA PRO A 6 11.19 -12.12 1.30
C PRO A 6 11.05 -13.44 0.54
N ALA A 7 11.62 -14.54 1.03
CA ALA A 7 11.55 -15.85 0.39
C ALA A 7 10.12 -16.41 0.32
N HIS A 8 9.19 -15.89 1.13
CA HIS A 8 7.78 -16.28 1.09
C HIS A 8 6.93 -15.39 0.16
N TYR A 9 7.49 -14.32 -0.43
CA TYR A 9 6.74 -13.37 -1.25
C TYR A 9 6.01 -14.05 -2.40
N ASP A 10 6.63 -14.93 -3.18
CA ASP A 10 5.96 -15.58 -4.32
C ASP A 10 4.76 -16.43 -3.92
N LYS A 11 4.80 -17.01 -2.72
CA LYS A 11 3.75 -17.89 -2.22
C LYS A 11 2.61 -17.09 -1.61
N VAL A 12 2.96 -16.12 -0.78
CA VAL A 12 1.98 -15.37 0.00
C VAL A 12 1.58 -14.09 -0.67
N GLY A 13 2.29 -13.66 -1.72
CA GLY A 13 2.26 -12.43 -2.49
C GLY A 13 3.00 -11.24 -1.87
N TYR A 14 3.29 -11.18 -0.55
CA TYR A 14 3.64 -9.94 0.16
C TYR A 14 4.83 -10.08 1.09
N CYS A 15 5.50 -8.97 1.45
CA CYS A 15 6.50 -8.94 2.50
C CYS A 15 6.50 -7.58 3.22
N PHE A 16 6.58 -7.62 4.56
CA PHE A 16 6.70 -6.46 5.42
C PHE A 16 8.16 -6.26 5.85
N PHE A 17 8.65 -5.04 5.63
CA PHE A 17 9.97 -4.60 6.03
C PHE A 17 9.83 -3.56 7.16
N PRO A 18 9.87 -4.00 8.44
CA PRO A 18 9.74 -3.08 9.56
C PRO A 18 10.94 -2.12 9.61
N GLU A 19 10.71 -0.92 10.14
CA GLU A 19 11.78 0.04 10.47
C GLU A 19 12.71 0.39 9.29
N ILE A 20 12.16 0.40 8.07
CA ILE A 20 12.91 0.70 6.84
C ILE A 20 13.43 2.15 6.82
N LEU A 21 12.72 3.05 7.49
CA LEU A 21 13.12 4.42 7.74
C LEU A 21 13.36 4.63 9.24
N GLU A 22 14.39 5.39 9.55
CA GLU A 22 14.66 5.87 10.90
C GLU A 22 13.65 6.97 11.28
N GLN A 23 13.55 7.28 12.58
CA GLN A 23 12.60 8.29 13.06
C GLN A 23 12.84 9.68 12.43
N ALA A 24 14.09 10.06 12.22
CA ALA A 24 14.44 11.32 11.59
C ALA A 24 14.00 11.38 10.12
N GLU A 25 14.16 10.28 9.39
CA GLU A 25 13.74 10.17 7.99
C GLU A 25 12.22 10.13 7.85
N THR A 26 11.54 9.45 8.77
CA THR A 26 10.07 9.45 8.86
C THR A 26 9.55 10.87 9.12
N THR A 27 10.22 11.61 10.01
CA THR A 27 9.90 13.02 10.29
C THR A 27 10.12 13.90 9.05
N ALA A 28 11.22 13.70 8.33
CA ALA A 28 11.50 14.42 7.09
C ALA A 28 10.47 14.12 5.99
N LEU A 29 10.09 12.85 5.83
CA LEU A 29 9.03 12.43 4.92
C LEU A 29 7.68 13.06 5.29
N ARG A 30 7.37 13.16 6.58
CA ARG A 30 6.16 13.82 7.05
C ARG A 30 6.16 15.32 6.74
N HIS A 31 7.28 16.01 6.92
CA HIS A 31 7.44 17.41 6.53
C HIS A 31 7.28 17.61 5.01
N LEU A 32 7.84 16.71 4.20
CA LEU A 32 7.67 16.75 2.75
C LEU A 32 6.20 16.60 2.33
N LEU A 33 5.44 15.75 3.04
CA LEU A 33 3.99 15.65 2.87
C LEU A 33 3.28 16.94 3.31
N ASP A 34 3.66 17.56 4.42
CA ASP A 34 3.08 18.84 4.86
C ASP A 34 3.32 19.96 3.86
N GLU A 35 4.51 20.04 3.28
CA GLU A 35 4.83 21.01 2.22
C GLU A 35 3.89 20.84 1.02
N ALA A 36 3.74 19.59 0.54
CA ALA A 36 2.82 19.25 -0.54
C ALA A 36 1.36 19.60 -0.24
N LEU A 37 0.97 19.64 1.04
CA LEU A 37 -0.36 20.00 1.51
C LEU A 37 -0.56 21.50 1.82
N SER A 38 0.52 22.24 2.04
CA SER A 38 0.52 23.63 2.55
C SER A 38 0.39 24.69 1.46
N ASP A 39 0.95 24.44 0.29
CA ASP A 39 0.63 25.18 -0.92
C ASP A 39 -0.82 24.84 -1.32
N SER A 40 -1.54 25.78 -1.92
CA SER A 40 -2.95 25.66 -2.28
C SER A 40 -3.31 24.30 -2.86
N THR A 41 -4.60 23.93 -2.86
CA THR A 41 -5.16 22.73 -3.50
C THR A 41 -4.69 22.45 -4.94
N ASP A 42 -3.94 23.36 -5.57
CA ASP A 42 -3.25 23.25 -6.84
C ASP A 42 -2.10 22.21 -6.86
N ASN A 43 -1.50 21.84 -5.72
CA ASN A 43 -0.47 20.79 -5.69
C ASN A 43 -1.02 19.36 -5.62
N LEU A 44 -2.33 19.21 -5.43
CA LEU A 44 -3.00 17.91 -5.49
C LEU A 44 -3.62 17.72 -6.87
N ASP A 45 -3.35 16.60 -7.54
CA ASP A 45 -4.04 16.25 -8.78
C ASP A 45 -5.56 16.12 -8.55
N ARG A 46 -5.93 15.62 -7.37
CA ARG A 46 -7.31 15.53 -6.88
C ARG A 46 -7.32 15.43 -5.35
N PRO A 47 -8.47 15.69 -4.68
CA PRO A 47 -8.54 15.57 -3.23
C PRO A 47 -7.97 14.25 -2.71
N GLY A 48 -6.97 14.34 -1.84
CA GLY A 48 -6.36 13.18 -1.20
C GLY A 48 -5.32 12.42 -2.05
N TYR A 49 -4.83 12.98 -3.16
CA TYR A 49 -3.90 12.29 -4.05
C TYR A 49 -2.88 13.23 -4.69
N VAL A 50 -1.62 12.80 -4.70
CA VAL A 50 -0.53 13.39 -5.50
C VAL A 50 0.06 12.30 -6.39
N GLY A 51 0.01 12.52 -7.70
CA GLY A 51 0.56 11.64 -8.74
C GLY A 51 1.99 12.03 -9.09
N GLU A 52 2.85 11.01 -9.21
CA GLU A 52 4.24 11.13 -9.68
C GLU A 52 5.05 12.29 -9.07
N PRO A 53 5.01 12.54 -7.74
CA PRO A 53 5.72 13.68 -7.18
C PRO A 53 7.25 13.61 -7.38
N HIS A 54 7.80 12.41 -7.64
CA HIS A 54 9.21 12.21 -7.93
C HIS A 54 9.68 12.89 -9.23
N SER A 55 8.79 13.14 -10.20
CA SER A 55 9.16 13.74 -11.49
C SER A 55 9.31 15.26 -11.42
N HIS A 56 8.78 15.89 -10.37
CA HIS A 56 8.77 17.36 -10.20
C HIS A 56 9.46 17.84 -8.93
N ASN A 57 9.80 16.94 -8.00
CA ASN A 57 10.47 17.30 -6.74
C ASN A 57 11.49 16.23 -6.34
N LEU A 58 12.75 16.67 -6.23
CA LEU A 58 13.90 15.80 -5.96
C LEU A 58 13.82 15.10 -4.61
N HIS A 59 13.22 15.70 -3.57
CA HIS A 59 13.10 15.05 -2.28
C HIS A 59 12.22 13.79 -2.36
N TRP A 60 11.15 13.81 -3.15
CA TRP A 60 10.35 12.61 -3.41
C TRP A 60 11.12 11.54 -4.19
N LEU A 61 11.97 11.95 -5.14
CA LEU A 61 12.85 11.04 -5.86
C LEU A 61 13.91 10.40 -4.93
N GLU A 62 14.47 11.16 -3.99
CA GLU A 62 15.43 10.63 -3.01
C GLU A 62 14.78 9.57 -2.11
N ILE A 63 13.51 9.75 -1.70
CA ILE A 63 12.77 8.70 -0.99
C ILE A 63 12.62 7.44 -1.86
N CYS A 64 12.26 7.60 -3.14
CA CYS A 64 12.12 6.46 -4.07
C CYS A 64 13.44 5.72 -4.33
N ARG A 65 14.58 6.36 -4.09
CA ARG A 65 15.94 5.81 -4.29
C ARG A 65 16.65 5.51 -2.98
N HIS A 66 15.96 5.57 -1.86
CA HIS A 66 16.55 5.35 -0.55
C HIS A 66 17.17 3.93 -0.46
N PRO A 67 18.43 3.77 -0.01
CA PRO A 67 19.13 2.48 -0.08
C PRO A 67 18.36 1.32 0.56
N ARG A 68 17.84 1.50 1.77
CA ARG A 68 17.06 0.45 2.46
C ARG A 68 15.74 0.10 1.74
N ILE A 69 15.17 1.05 0.99
CA ILE A 69 13.97 0.82 0.17
C ILE A 69 14.36 -0.01 -1.06
N LEU A 70 15.46 0.35 -1.73
CA LEU A 70 15.95 -0.43 -2.87
C LEU A 70 16.34 -1.84 -2.46
N ASP A 71 17.05 -2.03 -1.34
CA ASP A 71 17.41 -3.34 -0.82
C ASP A 71 16.15 -4.21 -0.58
N ALA A 72 15.09 -3.63 -0.03
CA ALA A 72 13.83 -4.34 0.20
C ALA A 72 13.13 -4.75 -1.11
N VAL A 73 13.13 -3.90 -2.13
CA VAL A 73 12.53 -4.21 -3.44
C VAL A 73 13.40 -5.21 -4.22
N GLU A 74 14.73 -5.09 -4.15
CA GLU A 74 15.66 -6.02 -4.78
C GLU A 74 15.57 -7.43 -4.17
N ALA A 75 15.28 -7.54 -2.87
CA ALA A 75 15.01 -8.82 -2.23
C ALA A 75 13.77 -9.54 -2.79
N ILE A 76 12.88 -8.81 -3.48
CA ILE A 76 11.64 -9.33 -4.08
C ILE A 76 11.77 -9.51 -5.59
N LEU A 77 12.15 -8.46 -6.31
CA LEU A 77 12.17 -8.44 -7.78
C LEU A 77 13.54 -8.78 -8.37
N GLY A 78 14.59 -8.86 -7.54
CA GLY A 78 15.96 -8.94 -7.99
C GLY A 78 16.53 -7.57 -8.41
N PRO A 79 17.77 -7.56 -8.94
CA PRO A 79 18.47 -6.33 -9.29
C PRO A 79 17.91 -5.70 -10.59
N ASN A 80 18.34 -4.45 -10.87
CA ASN A 80 17.95 -3.66 -12.05
C ASN A 80 16.50 -3.15 -12.00
N LEU A 81 16.20 -2.40 -10.95
CA LEU A 81 14.88 -1.84 -10.72
C LEU A 81 14.60 -0.64 -11.63
N ILE A 82 13.35 -0.53 -12.09
CA ILE A 82 12.80 0.64 -12.76
C ILE A 82 11.64 1.17 -11.91
N LEU A 83 11.70 2.44 -11.53
CA LEU A 83 10.55 3.12 -10.95
C LEU A 83 9.54 3.40 -12.06
N VAL A 84 8.39 2.73 -12.02
CA VAL A 84 7.32 2.93 -13.01
C VAL A 84 6.48 4.16 -12.65
N TYR A 85 5.98 4.21 -11.41
CA TYR A 85 5.15 5.30 -10.89
C TYR A 85 5.47 5.54 -9.41
N SER A 86 5.20 6.75 -8.92
CA SER A 86 5.05 7.01 -7.49
C SER A 86 3.74 7.73 -7.22
N SER A 87 3.19 7.56 -6.03
CA SER A 87 1.90 8.15 -5.66
C SER A 87 1.85 8.37 -4.15
N VAL A 88 1.20 9.46 -3.75
CA VAL A 88 0.93 9.76 -2.34
C VAL A 88 -0.57 9.74 -2.14
N PHE A 89 -1.04 8.84 -1.28
CA PHE A 89 -2.45 8.70 -0.92
C PHE A 89 -2.68 9.31 0.46
N ILE A 90 -3.59 10.27 0.55
CA ILE A 90 -3.83 11.05 1.76
C ILE A 90 -5.28 10.81 2.19
N LYS A 91 -5.44 10.18 3.35
CA LYS A 91 -6.74 10.01 4.01
C LYS A 91 -6.82 11.00 5.17
N ARG A 92 -7.64 12.04 5.03
CA ARG A 92 -7.85 12.99 6.12
C ARG A 92 -8.67 12.35 7.25
N PRO A 93 -8.58 12.86 8.48
CA PRO A 93 -9.47 12.45 9.56
C PRO A 93 -10.93 12.54 9.10
N HIS A 94 -11.69 11.45 9.32
CA HIS A 94 -13.10 11.33 8.94
C HIS A 94 -13.39 11.38 7.42
N ASP A 95 -12.38 11.17 6.58
CA ASP A 95 -12.59 11.03 5.13
C ASP A 95 -13.49 9.81 4.84
N PRO A 96 -14.66 9.99 4.18
CA PRO A 96 -15.60 8.91 3.93
C PRO A 96 -15.18 8.03 2.73
N THR A 97 -14.12 8.39 2.00
CA THR A 97 -13.71 7.68 0.79
C THR A 97 -13.20 6.28 1.11
N GLN A 98 -13.80 5.29 0.44
CA GLN A 98 -13.45 3.89 0.58
C GLN A 98 -12.70 3.39 -0.66
N VAL A 99 -11.78 2.47 -0.45
CA VAL A 99 -11.06 1.79 -1.53
C VAL A 99 -11.63 0.38 -1.61
N ALA A 100 -12.32 0.06 -2.71
CA ALA A 100 -12.84 -1.28 -2.94
C ALA A 100 -11.71 -2.26 -3.24
N TRP A 101 -11.96 -3.56 -3.06
CA TRP A 101 -11.03 -4.62 -3.47
C TRP A 101 -10.66 -4.49 -4.95
N HIS A 102 -9.36 -4.51 -5.24
CA HIS A 102 -8.80 -4.45 -6.58
C HIS A 102 -7.39 -5.03 -6.63
N GLN A 103 -6.83 -5.13 -7.84
CA GLN A 103 -5.41 -5.39 -8.09
C GLN A 103 -4.84 -4.24 -8.92
N ASP A 104 -3.67 -3.72 -8.52
CA ASP A 104 -3.09 -2.52 -9.13
C ASP A 104 -2.82 -2.71 -10.63
N ASN A 105 -2.34 -3.88 -11.04
CA ASN A 105 -1.97 -4.14 -12.44
C ASN A 105 -3.14 -4.00 -13.43
N THR A 106 -4.39 -4.07 -12.95
CA THR A 106 -5.58 -3.79 -13.77
C THR A 106 -5.63 -2.34 -14.27
N TYR A 107 -4.95 -1.41 -13.58
CA TYR A 107 -4.86 0.00 -13.95
C TYR A 107 -3.64 0.34 -14.82
N TRP A 108 -2.74 -0.63 -15.08
CA TRP A 108 -1.49 -0.41 -15.82
C TRP A 108 -1.46 -1.23 -17.13
N PRO A 109 -2.28 -0.88 -18.13
CA PRO A 109 -2.39 -1.65 -19.38
C PRO A 109 -1.14 -1.60 -20.27
N SER A 110 -0.08 -0.91 -19.84
CA SER A 110 1.20 -0.84 -20.54
C SER A 110 2.30 -1.69 -19.89
N VAL A 111 2.04 -2.28 -18.71
CA VAL A 111 3.00 -3.13 -17.99
C VAL A 111 2.64 -4.60 -18.24
N HIS A 112 3.39 -5.25 -19.11
CA HIS A 112 3.19 -6.66 -19.48
C HIS A 112 4.53 -7.38 -19.66
N GLY A 113 4.54 -8.68 -19.36
CA GLY A 113 5.72 -9.55 -19.61
C GLY A 113 6.89 -9.35 -18.64
N THR A 114 6.66 -8.68 -17.51
CA THR A 114 7.63 -8.49 -16.44
C THR A 114 6.93 -8.53 -15.09
N ASP A 115 7.66 -8.93 -14.06
CA ASP A 115 7.18 -8.84 -12.68
C ASP A 115 7.20 -7.38 -12.21
N VAL A 116 6.17 -7.01 -11.44
CA VAL A 116 6.03 -5.67 -10.84
C VAL A 116 5.57 -5.82 -9.40
N ALA A 117 6.06 -4.96 -8.53
CA ALA A 117 5.64 -4.89 -7.13
C ALA A 117 5.35 -3.45 -6.72
N THR A 118 4.35 -3.26 -5.87
CA THR A 118 4.05 -1.98 -5.23
C THR A 118 4.68 -1.94 -3.85
N LEU A 119 5.55 -0.96 -3.60
CA LEU A 119 6.03 -0.65 -2.25
C LEU A 119 5.11 0.39 -1.60
N TRP A 120 4.57 0.05 -0.42
CA TRP A 120 3.77 0.96 0.40
C TRP A 120 4.57 1.43 1.61
N LEU A 121 4.77 2.74 1.69
CA LEU A 121 5.45 3.40 2.80
C LEU A 121 4.44 4.19 3.63
N ALA A 122 4.30 3.86 4.91
CA ALA A 122 3.44 4.61 5.82
C ALA A 122 4.14 5.88 6.29
N VAL A 123 3.52 7.04 6.07
CA VAL A 123 4.02 8.34 6.56
C VAL A 123 3.53 8.63 7.98
N ASP A 124 2.26 8.30 8.25
CA ASP A 124 1.63 8.38 9.55
C ASP A 124 1.34 6.96 10.09
N ASP A 125 1.09 6.87 11.40
CA ASP A 125 0.60 5.64 12.02
C ASP A 125 -0.71 5.19 11.37
N ALA A 126 -0.69 4.02 10.73
CA ALA A 126 -1.82 3.52 9.95
C ALA A 126 -2.80 2.68 10.78
N ASP A 127 -2.67 2.65 12.11
CA ASP A 127 -3.37 1.73 13.03
C ASP A 127 -4.82 2.14 13.34
N ALA A 128 -5.12 3.43 13.40
CA ALA A 128 -6.42 3.97 13.83
C ALA A 128 -7.63 3.65 12.90
N GLY A 129 -7.41 3.20 11.66
CA GLY A 129 -8.47 2.87 10.69
C GLY A 129 -8.72 1.38 10.47
N ALA A 130 -7.99 0.51 11.16
CA ALA A 130 -7.98 -0.93 10.87
C ALA A 130 -9.35 -1.59 11.11
N ASP A 131 -10.01 -1.28 12.23
CA ASP A 131 -11.28 -1.92 12.61
C ASP A 131 -12.41 -1.62 11.62
N PHE A 132 -12.51 -0.35 11.18
CA PHE A 132 -13.49 0.05 10.16
C PHE A 132 -13.20 -0.60 8.81
N GLY A 133 -11.92 -0.67 8.41
CA GLY A 133 -11.51 -1.36 7.18
C GLY A 133 -11.84 -2.86 7.20
N ILE A 134 -11.65 -3.52 8.35
CA ILE A 134 -12.01 -4.93 8.58
C ILE A 134 -13.52 -5.13 8.44
N GLU A 135 -14.34 -4.31 9.08
CA GLU A 135 -15.80 -4.42 9.03
C GLU A 135 -16.31 -4.25 7.59
N LEU A 136 -15.87 -3.20 6.90
CA LEU A 136 -16.27 -2.94 5.52
C LEU A 136 -15.87 -4.07 4.56
N ALA A 137 -14.62 -4.53 4.67
CA ALA A 137 -14.12 -5.61 3.83
C ALA A 137 -14.85 -6.93 4.12
N THR A 138 -15.30 -7.15 5.36
CA THR A 138 -16.17 -8.29 5.71
C THR A 138 -17.48 -8.21 4.94
N HIS A 139 -18.20 -7.08 4.98
CA HIS A 139 -19.47 -6.93 4.24
C HIS A 139 -19.30 -7.11 2.72
N GLN A 140 -18.18 -6.64 2.15
CA GLN A 140 -17.89 -6.85 0.73
C GLN A 140 -17.67 -8.34 0.40
N CYS A 141 -16.98 -9.06 1.28
CA CYS A 141 -16.77 -10.49 1.13
C CYS A 141 -18.08 -11.30 1.24
N GLU A 142 -18.96 -10.93 2.17
CA GLU A 142 -20.30 -11.50 2.29
C GLU A 142 -21.13 -11.29 1.01
N ALA A 143 -21.08 -10.07 0.45
CA ALA A 143 -21.78 -9.74 -0.79
C ALA A 143 -21.26 -10.56 -1.98
N LEU A 144 -19.94 -10.78 -2.07
CA LEU A 144 -19.32 -11.63 -3.10
C LEU A 144 -19.77 -13.09 -2.99
N LEU A 145 -19.76 -13.66 -1.77
CA LEU A 145 -20.22 -15.03 -1.52
C LEU A 145 -21.71 -15.18 -1.81
N ALA A 146 -22.55 -14.25 -1.36
CA ALA A 146 -23.97 -14.23 -1.66
C ALA A 146 -24.26 -14.07 -3.17
N GLY A 147 -23.37 -13.37 -3.89
CA GLY A 147 -23.37 -13.24 -5.34
C GLY A 147 -22.89 -14.47 -6.11
N GLY A 148 -22.51 -15.55 -5.42
CA GLY A 148 -22.09 -16.81 -6.03
C GLY A 148 -20.59 -16.93 -6.33
N ALA A 149 -19.74 -16.08 -5.72
CA ALA A 149 -18.30 -16.28 -5.78
C ALA A 149 -17.93 -17.67 -5.23
N PRO A 150 -17.15 -18.48 -5.96
CA PRO A 150 -16.84 -19.86 -5.55
C PRO A 150 -15.93 -19.94 -4.32
N GLY A 151 -15.30 -18.83 -3.95
CA GLY A 151 -14.43 -18.70 -2.79
C GLY A 151 -13.80 -17.31 -2.74
N LEU A 152 -13.11 -17.02 -1.65
CA LEU A 152 -12.39 -15.77 -1.43
C LEU A 152 -10.91 -16.09 -1.18
N HIS A 153 -10.02 -15.43 -1.92
CA HIS A 153 -8.59 -15.53 -1.67
C HIS A 153 -8.13 -14.24 -1.00
N PHE A 154 -7.77 -14.34 0.27
CA PHE A 154 -7.24 -13.21 1.02
C PHE A 154 -5.73 -13.13 0.86
N TYR A 155 -5.28 -11.94 0.49
CA TYR A 155 -3.89 -11.63 0.32
C TYR A 155 -3.64 -10.24 0.93
N SER A 156 -2.72 -10.13 1.89
CA SER A 156 -2.59 -8.95 2.76
C SER A 156 -1.15 -8.45 2.80
N LEU A 157 -0.85 -7.36 2.09
CA LEU A 157 0.51 -6.80 1.99
C LEU A 157 1.10 -6.27 3.30
N ASN A 158 0.22 -5.84 4.21
CA ASN A 158 0.56 -5.37 5.53
C ASN A 158 -0.60 -5.66 6.49
N LYS A 159 -0.31 -5.81 7.78
CA LYS A 159 -1.31 -6.04 8.85
C LYS A 159 -2.21 -7.27 8.62
N PRO A 160 -1.70 -8.51 8.74
CA PRO A 160 -2.47 -9.75 8.57
C PRO A 160 -3.63 -9.82 9.55
N HIS A 161 -3.57 -9.09 10.67
CA HIS A 161 -4.69 -8.90 11.58
C HIS A 161 -5.97 -8.53 10.83
N ALA A 162 -5.88 -7.64 9.83
CA ALA A 162 -7.07 -7.24 9.09
C ALA A 162 -7.65 -8.41 8.28
N ALA A 163 -6.84 -9.05 7.45
CA ALA A 163 -7.28 -10.20 6.66
C ALA A 163 -7.73 -11.39 7.53
N THR A 164 -7.01 -11.71 8.60
CA THR A 164 -7.40 -12.82 9.50
C THR A 164 -8.65 -12.49 10.30
N GLN A 165 -8.85 -11.23 10.69
CA GLN A 165 -10.09 -10.82 11.35
C GLN A 165 -11.27 -10.87 10.38
N ILE A 166 -11.10 -10.53 9.11
CA ILE A 166 -12.16 -10.70 8.08
C ILE A 166 -12.53 -12.18 7.92
N VAL A 167 -11.54 -13.07 7.77
CA VAL A 167 -11.80 -14.54 7.68
C VAL A 167 -12.56 -15.05 8.90
N ARG A 168 -12.17 -14.61 10.11
CA ARG A 168 -12.87 -14.94 11.36
C ARG A 168 -14.31 -14.42 11.38
N ASN A 169 -14.52 -13.17 10.95
CA ASN A 169 -15.85 -12.57 10.90
C ASN A 169 -16.78 -13.35 9.95
N LEU A 170 -16.25 -13.81 8.82
CA LEU A 170 -16.99 -14.61 7.83
C LEU A 170 -17.26 -16.06 8.29
N ALA A 171 -16.77 -16.46 9.47
CA ALA A 171 -16.79 -17.83 9.98
C ALA A 171 -16.24 -18.87 8.98
N LEU A 172 -15.39 -18.42 8.05
CA LEU A 172 -14.65 -19.28 7.15
C LEU A 172 -13.54 -19.91 7.99
N ARG A 173 -13.60 -21.24 8.15
CA ARG A 173 -12.56 -21.97 8.89
C ARG A 173 -11.31 -22.06 8.02
N ASP A 174 -10.16 -21.94 8.66
CA ASP A 174 -8.89 -22.43 8.11
C ASP A 174 -8.95 -23.96 7.90
#